data_AF-A0A813EAX5-F1
#
_entry.id   AF-A0A813EAX5-F1
#
_cell.length_a   1.000
_cell.length_b   1.000
_cell.length_c   1.000
_cell.angle_alpha   90.00
_cell.angle_beta   90.00
_cell.angle_gamma   90.00
#
_symmetry.space_group_name_H-M   'P 1'
#
loop_
_entity.id
_entity.type
_entity.pdbx_description
1 polymer ?
#
loop_
_entity_poly.entity_id
_entity_poly.type
_entity_poly.pdbx_seq_one_letter_code
_entity_poly.pdbx_strand_id
1 'polypeptide(L)'
;MLCSEPAQQCLKFRVLLTVLCEPPEGKLRVGYQPTLDAHAAHVRCEVSRLAWRRSKKGDHLRHDEPAALAAGDMAEAWIVPLEPICIEVFRTCPGLGRIALRDRGVTVAAGIVTLILRIEGAAAYLSD
;
A
#
# COMPACT_ATOMS: atom_id res chain seq x y z
N MET A 1 -23.05 -3.70 1.47
CA MET A 1 -22.44 -3.36 2.77
C MET A 1 -21.55 -2.15 2.54
N LEU A 2 -22.13 -0.95 2.61
CA LEU A 2 -21.38 0.31 2.50
C LEU A 2 -20.67 0.53 3.84
N CYS A 3 -19.46 1.09 3.82
CA CYS A 3 -18.70 1.40 5.03
C CYS A 3 -19.57 2.25 5.97
N SER A 4 -19.69 1.86 7.24
CA SER A 4 -20.58 2.53 8.21
C SER A 4 -20.06 3.87 8.70
N GLU A 5 -18.78 4.14 8.53
CA GLU A 5 -18.11 5.38 8.92
C GLU A 5 -17.71 6.18 7.67
N PRO A 6 -17.72 7.52 7.73
CA PRO A 6 -17.25 8.36 6.62
C PRO A 6 -15.78 8.04 6.32
N ALA A 7 -15.46 7.92 5.03
CA ALA A 7 -14.09 7.67 4.60
C ALA A 7 -13.19 8.85 4.98
N GLN A 8 -12.06 8.57 5.63
CA GLN A 8 -11.13 9.58 6.11
C GLN A 8 -9.84 9.59 5.27
N GLN A 9 -9.20 10.77 5.22
CA GLN A 9 -7.90 10.92 4.56
C GLN A 9 -6.84 10.06 5.27
N CYS A 10 -6.08 9.32 4.47
CA CYS A 10 -4.97 8.51 4.95
C CYS A 10 -3.64 9.26 4.81
N LEU A 11 -2.85 9.34 5.89
CA LEU A 11 -1.48 9.88 5.83
C LEU A 11 -0.46 8.82 5.41
N LYS A 12 -0.64 7.62 5.94
CA LYS A 12 0.32 6.52 5.79
C LYS A 12 -0.41 5.23 6.06
N PHE A 13 -0.20 4.22 5.22
CA PHE A 13 -0.85 2.93 5.39
C PHE A 13 0.12 1.79 5.19
N ARG A 14 -0.24 0.65 5.77
CA ARG A 14 0.49 -0.58 5.69
C ARG A 14 -0.21 -1.53 4.75
N VAL A 15 0.54 -2.09 3.81
CA VAL A 15 0.02 -2.98 2.78
C VAL A 15 0.76 -4.30 2.85
N LEU A 16 0.00 -5.38 2.72
CA LEU A 16 0.53 -6.70 2.38
C LEU A 16 0.50 -6.83 0.86
N LEU A 17 1.66 -6.83 0.22
CA LEU A 17 1.81 -6.81 -1.23
C LEU A 17 2.57 -8.02 -1.77
N THR A 18 2.32 -8.35 -3.03
CA THR A 18 3.12 -9.26 -3.84
C THR A 18 3.72 -8.47 -4.99
N VAL A 19 5.02 -8.63 -5.21
CA VAL A 19 5.72 -8.06 -6.37
C VAL A 19 5.46 -8.94 -7.58
N LEU A 20 4.87 -8.37 -8.63
CA LEU A 20 4.49 -9.09 -9.85
C LEU A 20 5.62 -9.09 -10.87
N CYS A 21 6.30 -7.96 -11.02
CA CYS A 21 7.45 -7.79 -11.90
C CYS A 21 8.40 -6.74 -11.34
N GLU A 22 9.64 -6.74 -11.83
CA GLU A 22 10.62 -5.72 -11.46
C GLU A 22 10.33 -4.41 -12.22
N PRO A 23 10.41 -3.24 -11.56
CA PRO A 23 10.27 -1.96 -12.25
C PRO A 23 11.41 -1.68 -13.25
N PRO A 24 11.15 -0.82 -14.25
CA PRO A 24 12.16 -0.39 -15.21
C PRO A 24 13.43 0.24 -14.57
N GLU A 25 13.29 0.90 -13.43
CA GLU A 25 14.40 1.53 -12.69
C GLU A 25 15.06 0.60 -11.64
N GLY A 26 14.83 -0.71 -11.75
CA GLY A 26 15.47 -1.73 -10.93
C GLY A 26 14.51 -2.42 -9.96
N LYS A 27 14.89 -2.55 -8.69
CA LYS A 27 14.09 -3.26 -7.68
C LYS A 27 13.17 -2.32 -6.91
N LEU A 28 12.03 -2.84 -6.44
CA LEU A 28 11.17 -2.13 -5.49
C LEU A 28 11.90 -2.02 -4.14
N ARG A 29 12.26 -0.80 -3.76
CA ARG A 29 13.08 -0.49 -2.58
C ARG A 29 12.46 0.62 -1.75
N VAL A 30 13.00 0.85 -0.56
CA VAL A 30 12.64 2.01 0.24
C VAL A 30 12.97 3.30 -0.53
N GLY A 31 12.07 4.29 -0.48
CA GLY A 31 12.13 5.54 -1.23
C GLY A 31 11.68 5.43 -2.69
N TYR A 32 11.26 4.24 -3.15
CA TYR A 32 10.71 4.09 -4.50
C TYR A 32 9.36 4.80 -4.61
N GLN A 33 9.14 5.54 -5.70
CA GLN A 33 7.94 6.37 -5.89
C GLN A 33 7.09 5.95 -7.10
N PRO A 34 6.28 4.87 -6.97
CA PRO A 34 5.34 4.46 -8.01
C PRO A 34 4.05 5.27 -7.96
N THR A 35 3.20 5.05 -8.96
CA THR A 35 1.80 5.46 -8.89
C THR A 35 0.95 4.39 -8.21
N LEU A 36 0.10 4.81 -7.28
CA LEU A 36 -0.87 4.01 -6.57
C LEU A 36 -2.22 4.09 -7.27
N ASP A 37 -2.70 2.94 -7.73
CA ASP A 37 -4.09 2.74 -8.09
C ASP A 37 -4.83 2.15 -6.89
N ALA A 38 -5.84 2.85 -6.40
CA ALA A 38 -6.78 2.32 -5.42
C ALA A 38 -8.17 2.78 -5.84
N HIS A 39 -9.15 1.88 -5.89
CA HIS A 39 -10.53 2.16 -6.33
C HIS A 39 -10.60 2.93 -7.67
N ALA A 40 -10.90 4.23 -7.65
CA ALA A 40 -10.89 5.11 -8.83
C ALA A 40 -9.76 6.15 -8.78
N ALA A 41 -8.98 6.19 -7.71
CA ALA A 41 -7.88 7.12 -7.53
C ALA A 41 -6.59 6.58 -8.16
N HIS A 42 -5.84 7.52 -8.76
CA HIS A 42 -4.52 7.31 -9.34
C HIS A 42 -3.61 8.41 -8.79
N VAL A 43 -2.79 8.08 -7.79
CA VAL A 43 -1.99 9.08 -7.02
C VAL A 43 -0.55 8.65 -6.90
N ARG A 44 0.40 9.58 -6.92
CA ARG A 44 1.79 9.22 -6.64
C ARG A 44 1.95 8.83 -5.17
N CYS A 45 2.82 7.89 -4.89
CA CYS A 45 3.11 7.44 -3.53
C CYS A 45 4.59 7.10 -3.36
N GLU A 46 5.03 6.97 -2.12
CA GLU A 46 6.38 6.54 -1.76
C GLU A 46 6.34 5.28 -0.90
N VAL A 47 7.21 4.33 -1.21
CA VAL A 47 7.50 3.17 -0.36
C VAL A 47 8.42 3.60 0.79
N SER A 48 7.83 4.04 1.89
CA SER A 48 8.57 4.60 3.03
C SER A 48 9.34 3.58 3.88
N ARG A 49 8.89 2.31 3.94
CA ARG A 49 9.56 1.25 4.69
C ARG A 49 9.11 -0.12 4.20
N LEU A 50 10.03 -1.09 4.17
CA LEU A 50 9.72 -2.51 4.01
C LEU A 50 9.86 -3.17 5.39
N ALA A 51 8.76 -3.66 5.96
CA ALA A 51 8.77 -4.24 7.30
C ALA A 51 9.34 -5.67 7.28
N TRP A 52 8.93 -6.46 6.29
CA TRP A 52 9.46 -7.80 6.07
C TRP A 52 9.23 -8.23 4.62
N ARG A 53 9.99 -9.23 4.16
CA ARG A 53 9.73 -9.98 2.92
C ARG A 53 9.77 -11.49 3.13
N ARG A 54 9.11 -12.20 2.24
CA ARG A 54 9.13 -13.65 2.08
C ARG A 54 9.10 -13.99 0.59
N SER A 55 10.04 -14.81 0.13
CA SER A 55 10.04 -15.23 -1.28
C SER A 55 9.10 -16.41 -1.51
N LYS A 56 8.38 -16.39 -2.64
CA LYS A 56 7.57 -17.54 -3.09
C LYS A 56 8.43 -18.66 -3.69
N LYS A 57 9.64 -18.37 -4.18
CA LYS A 57 10.51 -19.34 -4.87
C LYS A 57 11.67 -19.86 -4.02
N GLY A 58 12.05 -19.14 -2.97
CA GLY A 58 13.18 -19.45 -2.09
C GLY A 58 12.77 -20.22 -0.83
N ASP A 59 13.59 -20.09 0.21
CA ASP A 59 13.48 -20.77 1.51
C ASP A 59 12.20 -20.48 2.34
N HIS A 60 11.25 -19.71 1.79
CA HIS A 60 10.06 -19.20 2.47
C HIS A 60 10.33 -18.54 3.83
N LEU A 61 11.60 -18.22 4.13
CA LEU A 61 11.98 -17.55 5.35
C LEU A 61 11.52 -16.10 5.27
N ARG A 62 11.15 -15.61 6.44
CA ARG A 62 10.83 -14.21 6.62
C ARG A 62 12.14 -13.47 6.89
N HIS A 63 12.43 -12.47 6.06
CA HIS A 63 13.49 -11.51 6.31
C HIS A 63 12.87 -10.21 6.79
N ASP A 64 13.27 -9.74 7.95
CA ASP A 64 12.85 -8.45 8.47
C ASP A 64 13.69 -7.32 7.84
N GLU A 65 13.06 -6.17 7.64
CA GLU A 65 13.66 -4.93 7.11
C GLU A 65 14.56 -5.11 5.88
N PRO A 66 14.06 -5.74 4.79
CA PRO A 66 14.83 -5.90 3.58
C PRO A 66 15.09 -4.56 2.89
N ALA A 67 16.26 -4.42 2.25
CA ALA A 67 16.59 -3.21 1.47
C ALA A 67 15.76 -3.09 0.17
N ALA A 68 15.40 -4.22 -0.44
CA ALA A 68 14.64 -4.27 -1.69
C ALA A 68 13.87 -5.59 -1.85
N LEU A 69 12.89 -5.60 -2.74
CA LEU A 69 12.06 -6.74 -3.11
C LEU A 69 12.32 -7.14 -4.58
N ALA A 70 12.28 -8.44 -4.85
CA ALA A 70 12.34 -8.98 -6.20
C ALA A 70 10.98 -9.50 -6.68
N ALA A 71 10.83 -9.75 -7.98
CA ALA A 71 9.60 -10.34 -8.52
C ALA A 71 9.28 -11.70 -7.87
N GLY A 72 8.04 -11.85 -7.41
CA GLY A 72 7.57 -13.02 -6.66
C GLY A 72 7.77 -12.95 -5.15
N ASP A 73 8.39 -11.89 -4.62
CA ASP A 73 8.43 -11.65 -3.18
C ASP A 73 7.06 -11.16 -2.68
N MET A 74 6.64 -11.69 -1.54
CA MET A 74 5.56 -11.15 -0.72
C MET A 74 6.18 -10.30 0.39
N ALA A 75 5.60 -9.15 0.68
CA ALA A 75 6.15 -8.24 1.67
C ALA A 75 5.07 -7.44 2.37
N GLU A 76 5.41 -6.92 3.55
CA GLU A 76 4.65 -5.87 4.19
C GLU A 76 5.41 -4.56 4.05
N ALA A 77 4.75 -3.56 3.47
CA ALA A 77 5.34 -2.27 3.19
C ALA A 77 4.50 -1.15 3.77
N TRP A 78 5.15 -0.05 4.12
CA TRP A 78 4.50 1.19 4.50
C TRP A 78 4.54 2.16 3.33
N ILE A 79 3.37 2.63 2.91
CA ILE A 79 3.19 3.52 1.78
C ILE A 79 2.72 4.88 2.29
N VAL A 80 3.30 5.94 1.74
CA VAL A 80 2.89 7.33 1.96
C VAL A 80 2.37 7.88 0.64
N PRO A 81 1.08 8.21 0.52
CA PRO A 81 0.57 8.91 -0.66
C PRO A 81 1.11 10.35 -0.69
N LEU A 82 1.46 10.84 -1.87
CA LEU A 82 1.96 12.22 -2.07
C LEU A 82 0.82 13.21 -2.35
N GLU A 83 -0.38 12.69 -2.60
CA GLU A 83 -1.60 13.46 -2.82
C GLU A 83 -2.70 12.90 -1.89
N PRO A 84 -3.67 13.72 -1.44
CA PRO A 84 -4.74 13.25 -0.56
C PRO A 84 -5.52 12.08 -1.15
N ILE A 85 -5.66 10.99 -0.38
CA ILE A 85 -6.44 9.82 -0.77
C ILE A 85 -7.19 9.24 0.42
N CYS A 86 -8.40 8.76 0.17
CA CYS A 86 -9.15 7.94 1.10
C CYS A 86 -8.88 6.46 0.82
N ILE A 87 -8.40 5.74 1.82
CA ILE A 87 -8.11 4.31 1.77
C ILE A 87 -8.64 3.69 3.06
N GLU A 88 -9.12 2.45 2.99
CA GLU A 88 -9.62 1.72 4.16
C GLU A 88 -8.95 0.36 4.32
N VAL A 89 -8.99 -0.19 5.54
CA VAL A 89 -8.49 -1.54 5.81
C VAL A 89 -9.34 -2.54 5.05
N PHE A 90 -8.70 -3.45 4.32
CA PHE A 90 -9.37 -4.41 3.44
C PHE A 90 -10.43 -5.25 4.15
N ARG A 91 -10.16 -5.66 5.40
CA ARG A 91 -11.10 -6.44 6.20
C ARG A 91 -12.38 -5.67 6.56
N THR A 92 -12.27 -4.35 6.71
CA THR A 92 -13.39 -3.47 7.06
C THR A 92 -14.14 -3.05 5.80
N CYS A 93 -13.42 -2.63 4.77
CA CYS A 93 -14.00 -2.21 3.50
C CYS A 93 -13.21 -2.81 2.31
N PRO A 94 -13.62 -3.98 1.81
CA PRO A 94 -12.91 -4.63 0.71
C PRO A 94 -12.82 -3.78 -0.56
N GLY A 95 -13.81 -2.91 -0.81
CA GLY A 95 -13.85 -2.02 -1.97
C GLY A 95 -12.74 -0.95 -1.97
N LEU A 96 -12.30 -0.51 -0.79
CA LEU A 96 -11.33 0.58 -0.63
C LEU A 96 -9.94 0.11 -0.15
N GLY A 97 -9.80 -1.18 0.20
CA GLY A 97 -8.54 -1.74 0.72
C GLY A 97 -7.71 -2.54 -0.28
N ARG A 98 -8.06 -2.55 -1.57
CA ARG A 98 -7.25 -3.17 -2.63
C ARG A 98 -6.45 -2.10 -3.36
N ILE A 99 -5.16 -2.37 -3.58
CA ILE A 99 -4.27 -1.44 -4.25
C ILE A 99 -3.41 -2.14 -5.30
N ALA A 100 -2.99 -1.37 -6.30
CA ALA A 100 -1.92 -1.74 -7.22
C ALA A 100 -0.88 -0.62 -7.27
N LEU A 101 0.40 -0.99 -7.26
CA LEU A 101 1.49 -0.09 -7.53
C LEU A 101 1.88 -0.25 -9.00
N ARG A 102 1.94 0.87 -9.72
CA ARG A 102 2.30 0.95 -11.13
C ARG A 102 3.51 1.84 -11.36
N ASP A 103 4.28 1.49 -12.37
CA ASP A 103 5.32 2.37 -12.91
C ASP A 103 5.31 2.28 -14.44
N ARG A 104 5.26 3.43 -15.11
CA ARG A 104 5.24 3.58 -16.58
C ARG A 104 4.28 2.61 -17.29
N GLY A 105 3.08 2.43 -16.76
CA GLY A 105 2.03 1.57 -17.34
C GLY A 105 2.10 0.09 -16.96
N VAL A 106 3.12 -0.33 -16.22
CA VAL A 106 3.30 -1.72 -15.76
C VAL A 106 2.92 -1.83 -14.29
N THR A 107 2.15 -2.85 -13.91
CA THR A 107 1.83 -3.14 -12.51
C THR A 107 2.99 -3.87 -11.84
N VAL A 108 3.73 -3.18 -10.99
CA VAL A 108 4.91 -3.71 -10.30
C VAL A 108 4.53 -4.55 -9.07
N ALA A 109 3.47 -4.17 -8.37
CA ALA A 109 2.98 -4.90 -7.20
C ALA A 109 1.48 -4.75 -7.03
N ALA A 110 0.85 -5.70 -6.35
CA ALA A 110 -0.55 -5.63 -5.95
C ALA A 110 -0.70 -6.10 -4.51
N GLY A 111 -1.64 -5.52 -3.77
CA GLY A 111 -1.76 -5.80 -2.34
C GLY A 111 -3.07 -5.38 -1.72
N ILE A 112 -3.15 -5.68 -0.42
CA ILE A 112 -4.28 -5.31 0.43
C ILE A 112 -3.81 -4.49 1.63
N VAL A 113 -4.61 -3.49 1.99
CA VAL A 113 -4.34 -2.61 3.13
C VAL A 113 -4.69 -3.33 4.42
N THR A 114 -3.73 -3.40 5.34
CA THR A 114 -3.85 -4.12 6.61
C THR A 114 -3.98 -3.19 7.80
N LEU A 115 -3.45 -1.96 7.69
CA LEU A 115 -3.48 -0.95 8.75
C LEU A 115 -3.36 0.44 8.13
N ILE A 116 -4.00 1.44 8.76
CA ILE A 116 -3.97 2.83 8.33
C ILE A 116 -3.60 3.71 9.52
N LEU A 117 -2.79 4.72 9.26
CA LEU A 117 -2.56 5.85 10.15
C LEU A 117 -3.31 7.06 9.57
N ARG A 118 -4.31 7.52 10.32
CA ARG A 118 -5.18 8.65 9.96
C ARG A 118 -4.68 9.93 10.66
N ILE A 119 -5.06 11.09 10.13
CA ILE A 119 -4.92 12.36 10.86
C ILE A 119 -5.91 12.33 12.03
N GLU A 120 -5.44 12.53 13.26
CA GLU A 120 -6.35 12.79 14.38
C GLU A 120 -7.10 14.11 14.12
N GLY A 121 -8.42 14.05 13.94
CA GLY A 121 -9.24 15.28 13.79
C GLY A 121 -10.56 15.18 13.03
N ALA A 122 -10.87 14.09 12.34
CA ALA A 122 -12.12 13.99 11.55
C ALA A 122 -13.32 13.42 12.34
N ALA A 123 -13.44 13.73 13.63
CA ALA A 123 -14.54 13.33 14.52
C ALA A 123 -15.30 14.53 15.10
N ALA A 124 -15.40 15.64 14.37
CA ALA A 124 -15.97 16.88 14.89
C ALA A 124 -17.01 17.52 13.97
N TYR A 125 -18.01 16.77 13.48
CA TYR A 125 -19.24 17.36 12.91
C TYR A 125 -20.43 16.39 12.99
N LEU A 126 -20.83 15.92 14.18
CA LEU A 126 -22.19 15.41 14.42
C LEU A 126 -22.53 15.51 15.92
N SER A 127 -22.86 16.72 16.35
CA SER A 127 -23.75 16.95 17.48
C SER A 127 -24.38 18.33 17.28
N ASP A 128 -25.45 18.37 16.49
CA ASP A 128 -26.65 19.19 16.67
C ASP A 128 -27.77 18.62 15.79
#